data_AF-A0AAW8NKD7-F1
#
_entry.id   AF-A0AAW8NKD7-F1
#
_cell.length_a   1.000
_cell.length_b   1.000
_cell.length_c   1.000
_cell.angle_alpha   90.00
_cell.angle_beta   90.00
_cell.angle_gamma   90.00
#
_symmetry.space_group_name_H-M   'P 1'
#
loop_
_entity.id
_entity.type
_entity.pdbx_description
1 polymer ?
#
loop_
_entity_poly.entity_id
_entity_poly.type
_entity_poly.pdbx_seq_one_letter_code
_entity_poly.pdbx_strand_id
1 'polypeptide(L)'
;MKKLLIAGLLSCAAFGQAHASAETLDTETAVGMASLMICTTFYAEQDMQIEGVIVGQSMMSHKNAGIEEMIMSKETSQALDEYMQRFQAANKEQQIKICDEAIKFARESTFVKVAE
;
A
#
# COMPACT_ATOMS: atom_id res chain seq x y z
N MET A 1 -39.85 -52.03 -4.21
CA MET A 1 -38.87 -51.33 -5.07
C MET A 1 -39.26 -49.87 -5.20
N LYS A 2 -38.38 -48.94 -4.79
CA LYS A 2 -37.95 -47.69 -5.49
C LYS A 2 -37.47 -46.65 -4.44
N LYS A 3 -36.15 -46.57 -4.32
CA LYS A 3 -35.33 -45.37 -4.02
C LYS A 3 -35.35 -44.81 -2.58
N LEU A 4 -34.63 -45.51 -1.70
CA LEU A 4 -33.81 -44.88 -0.67
C LEU A 4 -32.51 -44.40 -1.33
N LEU A 5 -32.38 -43.10 -1.57
CA LEU A 5 -31.08 -42.46 -1.85
C LEU A 5 -31.03 -41.15 -1.07
N ILE A 6 -30.48 -41.26 0.14
CA ILE A 6 -29.46 -40.39 0.72
C ILE A 6 -29.40 -39.00 0.06
N ALA A 7 -30.14 -38.05 0.63
CA ALA A 7 -29.88 -36.61 0.48
C ALA A 7 -29.45 -36.07 1.85
N GLY A 8 -28.35 -36.61 2.36
CA GLY A 8 -27.59 -35.97 3.42
C GLY A 8 -26.80 -34.81 2.82
N LEU A 9 -27.48 -33.69 2.53
CA LEU A 9 -26.85 -32.37 2.43
C LEU A 9 -27.11 -31.63 3.74
N LEU A 10 -26.62 -32.25 4.82
CA LEU A 10 -26.21 -31.50 5.99
C LEU A 10 -25.11 -30.54 5.53
N SER A 11 -25.29 -29.27 5.89
CA SER A 11 -24.21 -28.34 6.21
C SER A 11 -23.19 -28.02 5.12
N CYS A 12 -23.59 -27.20 4.14
CA CYS A 12 -22.70 -26.15 3.59
C CYS A 12 -23.31 -24.74 3.66
N ALA A 13 -24.40 -24.54 4.43
CA ALA A 13 -24.90 -23.21 4.80
C ALA A 13 -24.22 -22.66 6.07
N ALA A 14 -23.09 -23.25 6.46
CA ALA A 14 -22.29 -22.84 7.62
C ALA A 14 -20.80 -22.87 7.26
N PHE A 15 -20.42 -22.10 6.23
CA PHE A 15 -19.13 -21.41 6.21
C PHE A 15 -19.40 -19.91 6.25
N GLY A 16 -20.19 -19.49 7.25
CA GLY A 16 -19.91 -18.23 7.90
C GLY A 16 -18.58 -18.39 8.64
N GLN A 17 -17.72 -17.38 8.54
CA GLN A 17 -16.41 -17.23 9.18
C GLN A 17 -15.21 -17.78 8.39
N ALA A 18 -14.90 -17.11 7.30
CA ALA A 18 -13.62 -16.39 7.22
C ALA A 18 -13.83 -15.10 6.42
N HIS A 19 -13.90 -13.99 7.15
CA HIS A 19 -13.76 -12.66 6.61
C HIS A 19 -12.43 -12.58 5.84
N ALA A 20 -12.50 -12.23 4.56
CA ALA A 20 -11.44 -11.52 3.87
C ALA A 20 -12.13 -10.71 2.77
N SER A 21 -12.89 -9.69 3.18
CA SER A 21 -13.03 -8.53 2.31
C SER A 21 -11.61 -8.01 2.12
N ALA A 22 -10.94 -8.43 1.05
CA ALA A 22 -9.66 -7.85 0.68
C ALA A 22 -9.92 -6.35 0.53
N GLU A 23 -9.40 -5.57 1.48
CA GLU A 23 -9.61 -4.14 1.49
C GLU A 23 -8.90 -3.56 0.25
N THR A 24 -9.60 -2.69 -0.46
CA THR A 24 -9.03 -2.02 -1.62
C THR A 24 -8.07 -0.94 -1.12
N LEU A 25 -6.87 -0.92 -1.67
CA LEU A 25 -5.90 0.13 -1.38
C LEU A 25 -6.42 1.44 -2.00
N ASP A 26 -6.56 2.48 -1.18
CA ASP A 26 -6.90 3.80 -1.70
C ASP A 26 -5.70 4.39 -2.46
N THR A 27 -6.01 5.24 -3.43
CA THR A 27 -5.00 5.80 -4.33
C THR A 27 -3.97 6.68 -3.62
N GLU A 28 -4.37 7.41 -2.57
CA GLU A 28 -3.46 8.28 -1.83
C GLU A 28 -2.42 7.47 -1.07
N THR A 29 -2.85 6.42 -0.37
CA THR A 29 -1.95 5.50 0.35
C THR A 29 -1.04 4.74 -0.63
N ALA A 30 -1.56 4.32 -1.78
CA ALA A 30 -0.74 3.66 -2.82
C ALA A 30 0.37 4.58 -3.34
N VAL A 31 0.01 5.80 -3.75
CA VAL A 31 0.97 6.81 -4.22
C VAL A 31 1.94 7.21 -3.12
N GLY A 32 1.45 7.34 -1.89
CA GLY A 32 2.24 7.57 -0.69
C GLY A 32 3.31 6.49 -0.50
N MET A 33 2.93 5.21 -0.53
CA MET A 33 3.87 4.10 -0.44
C MET A 33 4.91 4.11 -1.56
N ALA A 34 4.50 4.36 -2.80
CA ALA A 34 5.41 4.49 -3.93
C ALA A 34 6.40 5.66 -3.74
N SER A 35 5.91 6.79 -3.19
CA SER A 35 6.76 7.93 -2.86
C SER A 35 7.81 7.59 -1.79
N LEU A 36 7.43 6.87 -0.73
CA LEU A 36 8.37 6.42 0.29
C LEU A 36 9.47 5.53 -0.30
N MET A 37 9.09 4.58 -1.17
CA MET A 37 10.05 3.68 -1.81
C MET A 37 11.05 4.42 -2.69
N ILE A 38 10.58 5.30 -3.58
CA ILE A 38 11.45 6.06 -4.48
C ILE A 38 12.34 7.01 -3.69
N CYS A 39 11.77 7.73 -2.74
CA CYS A 39 12.49 8.74 -2.00
C CYS A 39 13.51 8.15 -1.02
N THR A 40 13.32 6.91 -0.56
CA THR A 40 14.36 6.19 0.17
C THR A 40 15.63 6.05 -0.68
N THR A 41 15.49 5.64 -1.93
CA THR A 41 16.62 5.52 -2.86
C THR A 41 17.21 6.89 -3.21
N PHE A 42 16.36 7.87 -3.53
CA PHE A 42 16.81 9.22 -3.86
C PHE A 42 17.61 9.85 -2.73
N TYR A 43 17.12 9.80 -1.48
CA TYR A 43 17.83 10.37 -0.34
C TYR A 43 19.16 9.66 -0.06
N ALA A 44 19.23 8.33 -0.26
CA ALA A 44 20.49 7.59 -0.16
C ALA A 44 21.51 8.05 -1.21
N GLU A 45 21.09 8.33 -2.44
CA GLU A 45 21.96 8.83 -3.52
C GLU A 45 22.40 10.29 -3.31
N GLN A 46 21.69 11.06 -2.49
CA GLN A 46 21.97 12.47 -2.21
C GLN A 46 22.64 12.72 -0.85
N ASP A 47 23.13 11.68 -0.17
CA ASP A 47 23.71 11.75 1.19
C ASP A 47 22.75 12.35 2.26
N MET A 48 21.44 12.25 2.04
CA MET A 48 20.39 12.74 2.93
C MET A 48 19.91 11.63 3.89
N GLN A 49 20.81 11.21 4.78
CA GLN A 49 20.59 10.00 5.61
C GLN A 49 19.40 10.12 6.57
N ILE A 50 19.12 11.30 7.12
CA ILE A 50 18.05 11.48 8.10
C ILE A 50 16.68 11.31 7.43
N GLU A 51 16.49 11.96 6.29
CA GLU A 51 15.29 11.88 5.47
C GLU A 51 15.07 10.45 4.97
N GLY A 52 16.15 9.81 4.49
CA GLY A 52 16.13 8.40 4.08
C GLY A 52 15.67 7.45 5.19
N VAL A 53 16.13 7.65 6.43
CA VAL A 53 15.68 6.86 7.59
C VAL A 53 14.20 7.07 7.88
N ILE A 54 13.71 8.32 7.83
CA ILE A 54 12.30 8.64 8.10
C ILE A 54 11.39 7.92 7.10
N VAL A 55 11.65 8.08 5.80
CA VAL A 55 10.80 7.46 4.78
C VAL A 55 10.94 5.94 4.76
N GLY A 56 12.14 5.41 5.02
CA GLY A 56 12.38 3.97 5.09
C GLY A 56 11.67 3.29 6.27
N GLN A 57 11.67 3.92 7.45
CA GLN A 57 10.92 3.42 8.61
C GLN A 57 9.42 3.43 8.36
N SER A 58 8.90 4.50 7.75
CA SER A 58 7.48 4.58 7.41
C SER A 58 7.09 3.54 6.36
N MET A 59 7.92 3.33 5.33
CA MET A 59 7.74 2.29 4.31
C MET A 59 7.64 0.90 4.96
N MET A 60 8.57 0.57 5.85
CA MET A 60 8.56 -0.71 6.58
C MET A 60 7.33 -0.85 7.48
N SER A 61 6.86 0.24 8.08
CA SER A 61 5.65 0.23 8.91
C SER A 61 4.39 -0.06 8.08
N HIS A 62 4.26 0.55 6.89
CA HIS A 62 3.15 0.25 5.96
C HIS A 62 3.20 -1.20 5.47
N LYS A 63 4.40 -1.70 5.13
CA LYS A 63 4.61 -3.10 4.78
C LYS A 63 4.17 -4.04 5.90
N ASN A 64 4.60 -3.77 7.14
CA ASN A 64 4.24 -4.58 8.30
C ASN A 64 2.75 -4.50 8.64
N ALA A 65 2.08 -3.42 8.27
CA ALA A 65 0.63 -3.25 8.41
C ALA A 65 -0.17 -3.95 7.28
N GLY A 66 0.49 -4.68 6.37
CA GLY A 66 -0.18 -5.49 5.36
C GLY A 66 -0.59 -4.74 4.10
N ILE A 67 0.03 -3.59 3.79
CA ILE A 67 -0.29 -2.84 2.56
C ILE A 67 -0.12 -3.69 1.28
N GLU A 68 0.79 -4.66 1.30
CA GLU A 68 1.04 -5.58 0.18
C GLU A 68 -0.11 -6.58 -0.05
N GLU A 69 -0.99 -6.76 0.94
CA GLU A 69 -2.16 -7.66 0.85
C GLU A 69 -3.40 -6.95 0.29
N MET A 70 -3.34 -5.63 0.14
CA MET A 70 -4.44 -4.78 -0.32
C MET A 70 -4.62 -4.89 -1.84
N ILE A 71 -5.87 -4.84 -2.31
CA ILE A 71 -6.15 -4.90 -3.76
C ILE A 71 -6.05 -3.50 -4.36
N MET A 72 -5.22 -3.35 -5.39
CA MET A 72 -5.18 -2.14 -6.20
C MET A 72 -6.26 -2.13 -7.28
N SER A 73 -6.98 -1.02 -7.41
CA SER A 73 -7.87 -0.80 -8.56
C SER A 73 -7.07 -0.45 -9.81
N LYS A 74 -7.74 -0.49 -10.97
CA LYS A 74 -7.16 -0.01 -12.22
C LYS A 74 -6.84 1.49 -12.16
N GLU A 75 -7.72 2.30 -11.54
CA GLU A 75 -7.45 3.74 -11.39
C GLU A 75 -6.23 3.99 -10.50
N THR A 76 -6.10 3.26 -9.39
CA THR A 76 -4.93 3.35 -8.51
C THR A 76 -3.64 2.96 -9.24
N SER A 77 -3.68 1.91 -10.05
CA SER A 77 -2.53 1.52 -10.89
C SER A 77 -2.15 2.61 -11.89
N GLN A 78 -3.13 3.26 -12.52
CA GLN A 78 -2.87 4.36 -13.46
C GLN A 78 -2.26 5.58 -12.75
N ALA A 79 -2.79 5.94 -11.57
CA ALA A 79 -2.25 7.04 -10.77
C ALA A 79 -0.79 6.78 -10.33
N LEU A 80 -0.46 5.52 -10.02
CA LEU A 80 0.92 5.12 -9.74
C LEU A 80 1.82 5.27 -10.96
N ASP A 81 1.37 4.81 -12.14
CA ASP A 81 2.15 4.96 -13.37
C ASP A 81 2.41 6.44 -13.70
N GLU A 82 1.39 7.29 -13.57
CA GLU A 82 1.52 8.74 -13.74
C GLU A 82 2.48 9.37 -12.72
N TYR A 83 2.40 8.94 -11.46
CA TYR A 83 3.33 9.37 -10.41
C TYR A 83 4.77 9.01 -10.75
N MET A 84 5.03 7.77 -11.19
CA MET A 84 6.35 7.31 -11.60
C MET A 84 6.90 8.12 -12.78
N GLN A 85 6.08 8.35 -13.81
CA GLN A 85 6.46 9.15 -14.97
C GLN A 85 6.79 10.59 -14.57
N ARG A 86 5.99 11.18 -13.69
CA ARG A 86 6.23 12.54 -13.17
C ARG A 86 7.55 12.62 -12.41
N PHE A 87 7.87 11.63 -11.57
CA PHE A 87 9.15 11.60 -10.85
C PHE A 87 10.35 11.44 -11.79
N GLN A 88 10.22 10.59 -12.81
CA GLN A 88 11.29 10.35 -13.80
C GLN A 88 11.52 11.55 -14.72
N ALA A 89 10.46 12.29 -15.07
CA ALA A 89 10.55 13.49 -15.88
C ALA A 89 10.99 14.73 -15.08
N ALA A 90 10.93 14.67 -13.75
CA ALA A 90 11.29 15.76 -12.86
C ALA A 90 12.81 15.99 -12.83
N ASN A 91 13.21 17.26 -12.79
CA ASN A 91 14.59 17.62 -12.45
C ASN A 91 14.86 17.46 -10.95
N LYS A 92 16.11 17.62 -10.53
CA LYS A 92 16.52 17.43 -9.13
C LYS A 92 15.72 18.26 -8.13
N GLU A 93 15.47 19.55 -8.42
CA GLU A 93 14.70 20.43 -7.50
C GLU A 93 13.25 19.95 -7.37
N GLN A 94 12.66 19.49 -8.47
CA GLN A 94 11.31 18.93 -8.48
C GLN A 94 11.25 17.57 -7.76
N GLN A 95 12.26 16.71 -7.92
CA GLN A 95 12.36 15.45 -7.19
C GLN A 95 12.46 15.66 -5.68
N ILE A 96 13.22 16.66 -5.23
CA ILE A 96 13.27 17.06 -3.81
C ILE A 96 11.86 17.43 -3.31
N LYS A 97 11.13 18.27 -4.04
CA LYS A 97 9.75 18.67 -3.66
C LYS A 97 8.81 17.46 -3.59
N ILE A 98 8.91 16.54 -4.54
CA ILE A 98 8.13 15.29 -4.51
C ILE A 98 8.50 14.46 -3.28
N CYS A 99 9.77 14.41 -2.89
CA CYS A 99 10.19 13.66 -1.71
C CYS A 99 9.87 14.36 -0.38
N ASP A 100 9.75 15.69 -0.35
CA ASP A 100 9.21 16.40 0.80
C ASP A 100 7.73 16.01 1.05
N GLU A 101 6.95 15.79 -0.01
CA GLU A 101 5.60 15.22 0.09
C GLU A 101 5.62 13.79 0.66
N ALA A 102 6.63 12.98 0.32
CA ALA A 102 6.81 11.65 0.89
C ALA A 102 7.10 11.68 2.40
N ILE A 103 7.90 12.64 2.88
CA ILE A 103 8.12 12.86 4.32
C ILE A 103 6.82 13.28 5.02
N LYS A 104 6.02 14.13 4.37
CA LYS A 104 4.72 14.52 4.91
C LYS A 104 3.79 13.30 5.04
N PHE A 105 3.68 12.49 3.98
CA PHE A 105 2.94 11.23 4.02
C PHE A 105 3.46 10.30 5.12
N ALA A 106 4.78 10.18 5.28
CA ALA A 106 5.39 9.35 6.31
C ALA A 106 4.92 9.69 7.73
N ARG A 107 4.59 10.97 7.98
CA ARG A 107 4.18 11.52 9.28
C ARG A 107 2.67 11.52 9.49
N GLU A 108 1.92 11.73 8.41
CA GLU A 108 0.47 12.00 8.47
C GLU A 108 -0.38 10.80 8.05
N SER A 109 0.22 9.77 7.42
CA SER A 109 -0.50 8.58 6.99
C SER A 109 -1.20 7.90 8.17
N THR A 110 -2.48 7.59 7.96
CA THR A 110 -3.33 6.89 8.93
C THR A 110 -3.45 5.40 8.64
N PHE A 111 -2.77 4.90 7.60
CA PHE A 111 -2.79 3.49 7.23
C PHE A 111 -2.20 2.61 8.33
N VAL A 112 -1.09 3.04 8.93
CA VAL A 112 -0.47 2.37 10.07
C VAL A 112 -1.23 2.76 11.33
N LYS A 113 -2.03 1.84 11.87
CA LYS A 113 -2.69 2.03 13.17
C LYS A 113 -1.65 1.93 14.27
N VAL A 114 -1.30 3.06 14.89
CA VAL A 114 -0.48 3.05 16.10
C VAL A 114 -1.32 2.39 17.19
N ALA A 115 -0.82 1.30 17.79
CA ALA A 115 -1.45 0.73 18.96
C ALA A 115 -1.37 1.75 20.10
N GLU A 116 -2.52 2.25 20.57
CA GLU A 116 -2.64 3.03 21.80
C GLU A 116 -2.33 2.18 23.04
#